data_AF-A0A0Q7NCX2-F1
#
_entry.id   AF-A0A0Q7NCX2-F1
#
_cell.length_a   1.000
_cell.length_b   1.000
_cell.length_c   1.000
_cell.angle_alpha   90.00
_cell.angle_beta   90.00
_cell.angle_gamma   90.00
#
_symmetry.space_group_name_H-M   'P 1'
#
loop_
_entity.id
_entity.type
_entity.pdbx_description
1 polymer ?
#
loop_
_entity_poly.entity_id
_entity_poly.type
_entity_poly.pdbx_seq_one_letter_code
_entity_poly.pdbx_strand_id
1 'polypeptide(L)'
;MSIETLLETSWQTLCDTDDRTSPAEYPDMCLIKREELQQFLYDAQFNWRQTRNHGISIEESRELDSGDVMGFFARGHYDRFKFAEACNEYTGADAVFDRRHVRPDDCRQEWWRTVPVSGEPGVISYHSAEPHSRGAFPVTVTSVVEDRERKSTQRWIDEHNKGRAAGFAEGLNWALRQLDRINADAGDELLRQYREQDKKGRTV
;
A
#
# COMPACT_ATOMS: atom_id res chain seq x y z
N MET A 1 -14.96 8.73 8.09
CA MET A 1 -16.29 9.22 8.50
C MET A 1 -16.14 9.85 9.88
N SER A 2 -16.59 11.09 10.11
CA SER A 2 -16.49 11.71 11.44
C SER A 2 -17.53 11.11 12.39
N ILE A 3 -17.29 11.22 13.70
CA ILE A 3 -18.28 10.79 14.72
C ILE A 3 -19.60 11.54 14.53
N GLU A 4 -19.54 12.82 14.15
CA GLU A 4 -20.74 13.63 13.92
C GLU A 4 -21.56 13.07 12.76
N THR A 5 -20.93 12.71 11.64
CA THR A 5 -21.65 12.09 10.52
C THR A 5 -22.27 10.74 10.91
N LEU A 6 -21.55 9.95 11.70
CA LEU A 6 -22.05 8.66 12.18
C LEU A 6 -23.22 8.84 13.17
N LEU A 7 -23.13 9.82 14.07
CA LEU A 7 -24.19 10.19 15.01
C LEU A 7 -25.45 10.59 14.26
N GLU A 8 -25.37 11.48 13.27
CA GLU A 8 -26.55 11.93 12.54
C GLU A 8 -27.20 10.81 11.75
N THR A 9 -26.40 9.99 11.08
CA THR A 9 -26.93 8.87 10.29
C THR A 9 -27.59 7.84 11.20
N SER A 10 -26.97 7.52 12.35
CA SER A 10 -27.48 6.54 13.30
C SER A 10 -28.74 7.07 14.01
N TRP A 11 -28.76 8.35 14.38
CA TRP A 11 -29.91 8.99 14.99
C TRP A 11 -31.10 9.04 14.04
N GLN A 12 -30.87 9.45 12.78
CA GLN A 12 -31.91 9.46 11.76
C GLN A 12 -32.47 8.04 11.53
N THR A 13 -31.59 7.04 11.43
CA THR A 13 -32.02 5.64 11.27
C THR A 13 -32.90 5.18 12.44
N LEU A 14 -32.55 5.54 13.68
CA LEU A 14 -33.36 5.22 14.84
C LEU A 14 -34.74 5.88 14.76
N CYS A 15 -34.81 7.18 14.44
CA CYS A 15 -36.08 7.88 14.24
C CYS A 15 -36.94 7.28 13.11
N ASP A 16 -36.31 6.84 12.01
CA ASP A 16 -37.00 6.26 10.87
C ASP A 16 -37.53 4.84 11.18
N THR A 17 -36.91 4.12 12.12
CA THR A 17 -37.21 2.71 12.42
C THR A 17 -38.11 2.53 13.65
N ASP A 18 -38.01 3.42 14.64
CA ASP A 18 -38.82 3.37 15.86
C ASP A 18 -39.09 4.79 16.40
N ASP A 19 -40.37 5.15 16.52
CA ASP A 19 -40.85 6.50 16.88
C ASP A 19 -40.57 6.86 18.36
N ARG A 20 -40.03 5.91 19.13
CA ARG A 20 -39.73 6.03 20.57
C ARG A 20 -38.39 6.71 20.87
N THR A 21 -37.87 7.52 19.95
CA THR A 21 -36.67 8.35 20.16
C THR A 21 -37.02 9.77 20.59
N SER A 22 -38.28 10.18 20.45
CA SER A 22 -38.80 11.50 20.78
C SER A 22 -39.18 11.59 22.26
N PRO A 23 -38.43 12.33 23.11
CA PRO A 23 -38.80 12.51 24.51
C PRO A 23 -40.06 13.38 24.69
N ALA A 24 -40.44 14.15 23.67
CA ALA A 24 -41.63 14.99 23.67
C ALA A 24 -42.91 14.18 23.47
N GLU A 25 -42.87 13.11 22.68
CA GLU A 25 -44.03 12.24 22.39
C GLU A 25 -44.07 11.01 23.31
N TYR A 26 -42.91 10.48 23.71
CA TYR A 26 -42.81 9.28 24.54
C TYR A 26 -41.81 9.45 25.71
N PRO A 27 -42.10 10.34 26.68
CA PRO A 27 -41.17 10.67 27.78
C PRO A 27 -40.79 9.45 28.64
N ASP A 28 -41.70 8.49 28.83
CA ASP A 28 -41.49 7.30 29.68
C ASP A 28 -41.06 6.05 28.91
N MET A 29 -41.02 6.10 27.57
CA MET A 29 -40.67 4.96 26.70
C MET A 29 -39.50 5.25 25.77
N CYS A 30 -38.78 6.36 26.00
CA CYS A 30 -37.63 6.71 25.20
C CYS A 30 -36.51 5.67 25.36
N LEU A 31 -36.13 4.99 24.27
CA LEU A 31 -35.12 3.94 24.31
C LEU A 31 -33.71 4.50 24.56
N ILE A 32 -33.43 5.69 24.00
CA ILE A 32 -32.15 6.40 24.15
C ILE A 32 -32.31 7.86 23.69
N LYS A 33 -31.65 8.80 24.36
CA LYS A 33 -31.55 10.20 23.92
C LYS A 33 -30.39 10.39 22.95
N ARG A 34 -30.44 11.47 22.17
CA ARG A 34 -29.37 11.78 21.20
C ARG A 34 -28.02 12.01 21.89
N GLU A 35 -28.03 12.66 23.04
CA GLU A 35 -26.84 12.92 23.84
C GLU A 35 -26.24 11.61 24.39
N GLU A 36 -27.10 10.64 24.75
CA GLU A 36 -26.67 9.32 25.24
C GLU A 36 -26.06 8.49 24.10
N LEU A 37 -26.64 8.56 22.89
CA LEU A 37 -26.04 7.94 21.69
C LEU A 37 -24.68 8.57 21.36
N GLN A 38 -24.58 9.91 21.45
CA GLN A 38 -23.32 10.61 21.24
C GLN A 38 -22.25 10.15 22.24
N GLN A 39 -22.60 10.07 23.52
CA GLN A 39 -21.68 9.57 24.55
C GLN A 39 -21.25 8.13 24.27
N PHE A 40 -22.20 7.27 23.90
CA PHE A 40 -21.91 5.87 23.55
C PHE A 40 -20.92 5.77 22.37
N LEU A 41 -21.09 6.58 21.33
CA LEU A 41 -20.19 6.61 20.17
C LEU A 41 -18.78 7.10 20.56
N TYR A 42 -18.68 8.11 21.43
CA TYR A 42 -17.39 8.56 21.94
C TYR A 42 -16.71 7.50 22.81
N ASP A 43 -17.43 6.85 23.71
CA ASP A 43 -16.90 5.79 24.57
C ASP A 43 -16.44 4.59 23.72
N ALA A 44 -17.24 4.21 22.72
CA ALA A 44 -16.88 3.16 21.77
C ALA A 44 -15.62 3.51 20.99
N GLN A 45 -15.50 4.74 20.46
CA GLN A 45 -14.28 5.19 19.78
C GLN A 45 -13.07 5.20 20.70
N PHE A 46 -13.23 5.69 21.93
CA PHE A 46 -12.16 5.75 22.93
C PHE A 46 -11.67 4.35 23.29
N ASN A 47 -12.59 3.43 23.61
CA ASN A 47 -12.26 2.04 23.92
C ASN A 47 -11.62 1.34 22.73
N TRP A 48 -12.11 1.61 21.52
CA TRP A 48 -11.54 1.06 20.29
C TRP A 48 -10.10 1.54 20.08
N ARG A 49 -9.82 2.84 20.28
CA ARG A 49 -8.46 3.39 20.25
C ARG A 49 -7.58 2.82 21.35
N GLN A 50 -8.07 2.70 22.58
CA GLN A 50 -7.28 2.10 23.66
C GLN A 50 -6.92 0.64 23.39
N THR A 51 -7.83 -0.15 22.82
CA THR A 51 -7.60 -1.56 22.50
C THR A 51 -6.55 -1.71 21.38
N ARG A 52 -6.47 -0.73 20.48
CA ARG A 52 -5.53 -0.70 19.34
C ARG A 52 -4.23 0.03 19.64
N ASN A 53 -4.17 0.77 20.74
CA ASN A 53 -2.93 1.37 21.21
C ASN A 53 -2.00 0.27 21.73
N HIS A 54 -1.18 -0.26 20.83
CA HIS A 54 -0.20 -1.29 21.14
C HIS A 54 1.02 -0.77 21.90
N GLY A 55 1.09 0.54 22.19
CA GLY A 55 2.26 1.20 22.80
C GLY A 55 3.48 1.23 21.87
N ILE A 56 3.27 1.03 20.57
CA ILE A 56 4.32 1.01 19.55
C ILE A 56 4.48 2.41 18.97
N SER A 57 5.68 2.99 19.11
CA SER A 57 6.01 4.28 18.48
C SER A 57 6.48 4.04 17.04
N ILE A 58 5.65 4.44 16.08
CA ILE A 58 5.96 4.33 14.65
C ILE A 58 6.80 5.53 14.20
N GLU A 59 7.84 5.23 13.41
CA GLU A 59 8.70 6.19 12.72
C GLU A 59 8.63 5.95 11.21
N GLU A 60 8.86 6.99 10.41
CA GLU A 60 8.89 6.89 8.96
C GLU A 60 10.29 6.60 8.45
N SER A 61 10.41 5.61 7.57
CA SER A 61 11.61 5.39 6.78
C SER A 61 11.53 6.26 5.54
N ARG A 62 12.50 7.17 5.36
CA ARG A 62 12.54 8.12 4.25
C ARG A 62 13.78 7.93 3.39
N GLU A 63 13.65 8.18 2.09
CA GLU A 63 14.80 8.27 1.20
C GLU A 63 15.63 9.51 1.55
N LEU A 64 16.96 9.39 1.54
CA LEU A 64 17.88 10.47 1.92
C LEU A 64 17.80 11.67 0.97
N ASP A 65 17.62 11.45 -0.32
CA ASP A 65 17.70 12.50 -1.33
C ASP A 65 16.36 13.24 -1.53
N SER A 66 15.27 12.50 -1.72
CA SER A 66 13.93 13.09 -1.94
C SER A 66 13.18 13.41 -0.65
N GLY A 67 13.53 12.74 0.45
CA GLY A 67 12.74 12.74 1.68
C GLY A 67 11.44 11.95 1.58
N ASP A 68 11.18 11.26 0.46
CA ASP A 68 9.94 10.50 0.26
C ASP A 68 9.82 9.34 1.24
N VAL A 69 8.59 9.09 1.69
CA VAL A 69 8.30 8.01 2.63
C VAL A 69 8.36 6.67 1.89
N MET A 70 9.34 5.86 2.26
CA MET A 70 9.57 4.52 1.72
C MET A 70 8.83 3.45 2.51
N GLY A 71 8.59 3.71 3.80
CA GLY A 71 7.96 2.77 4.70
C GLY A 71 7.91 3.24 6.13
N PHE A 72 7.69 2.30 7.05
CA PHE A 72 7.53 2.58 8.47
C PHE A 72 8.33 1.58 9.30
N PHE A 73 8.83 2.01 10.44
CA PHE A 73 9.53 1.14 11.37
C PHE A 73 9.24 1.50 12.83
N ALA A 74 9.54 0.58 13.73
CA ALA A 74 9.57 0.82 15.16
C ALA A 74 10.73 0.05 15.78
N ARG A 75 11.41 0.67 16.75
CA ARG A 75 12.47 0.00 17.52
C ARG A 75 11.87 -1.08 18.41
N GLY A 76 12.31 -2.32 18.22
CA GLY A 76 11.79 -3.52 18.86
C GLY A 76 11.30 -4.55 17.86
N HIS A 77 11.33 -5.83 18.25
CA HIS A 77 10.68 -6.92 17.52
C HIS A 77 9.26 -7.08 18.05
N TYR A 78 8.30 -6.49 17.35
CA TYR A 78 6.88 -6.53 17.70
C TYR A 78 6.17 -7.62 16.91
N ASP A 79 5.02 -8.07 17.44
CA ASP A 79 4.10 -8.89 16.68
C ASP A 79 3.67 -8.18 15.38
N ARG A 80 3.63 -8.92 14.28
CA ARG A 80 3.40 -8.36 12.94
C ARG A 80 2.01 -7.75 12.79
N PHE A 81 1.00 -8.33 13.43
CA PHE A 81 -0.36 -7.79 13.40
C PHE A 81 -0.46 -6.49 14.18
N LYS A 82 0.09 -6.47 15.39
CA LYS A 82 0.12 -5.25 16.23
C LYS A 82 0.89 -4.12 15.58
N PHE A 83 2.03 -4.43 14.95
CA PHE A 83 2.81 -3.43 14.21
C PHE A 83 2.04 -2.89 12.99
N ALA A 84 1.40 -3.77 12.20
CA ALA A 84 0.59 -3.33 11.07
C ALA A 84 -0.59 -2.45 11.49
N GLU A 85 -1.30 -2.81 12.57
CA GLU A 85 -2.37 -1.97 13.12
C GLU A 85 -1.85 -0.61 13.59
N ALA A 86 -0.72 -0.58 14.31
CA ALA A 86 -0.11 0.66 14.78
C ALA A 86 0.32 1.57 13.61
N CYS A 87 0.89 1.02 12.52
CA CYS A 87 1.22 1.78 11.31
C CYS A 87 -0.02 2.37 10.65
N ASN A 88 -1.09 1.59 10.53
CA ASN A 88 -2.34 2.04 9.91
C ASN A 88 -3.04 3.12 10.75
N GLU A 89 -2.97 3.00 12.09
CA GLU A 89 -3.47 4.03 13.00
C GLU A 89 -2.64 5.31 12.92
N TYR A 90 -1.30 5.21 12.93
CA TYR A 90 -0.37 6.33 12.80
C TYR A 90 -0.60 7.13 11.50
N THR A 91 -0.80 6.44 10.38
CA THR A 91 -0.96 7.06 9.06
C THR A 91 -2.39 7.47 8.73
N GLY A 92 -3.38 6.90 9.44
CA GLY A 92 -4.79 6.97 9.06
C GLY A 92 -5.11 6.28 7.74
N ALA A 93 -4.31 5.29 7.33
CA ALA A 93 -4.40 4.67 6.01
C ALA A 93 -5.65 3.78 5.85
N ASP A 94 -6.40 4.03 4.78
CA ASP A 94 -7.54 3.20 4.38
C ASP A 94 -7.09 1.92 3.66
N ALA A 95 -7.73 0.79 3.97
CA ALA A 95 -7.35 -0.52 3.46
C ALA A 95 -7.55 -0.70 1.94
N VAL A 96 -8.46 0.07 1.35
CA VAL A 96 -8.88 -0.08 -0.05
C VAL A 96 -8.13 0.91 -0.94
N PHE A 97 -8.04 2.17 -0.51
CA PHE A 97 -7.59 3.25 -1.38
C PHE A 97 -6.21 3.82 -1.03
N ASP A 98 -5.66 3.49 0.15
CA ASP A 98 -4.40 4.08 0.59
C ASP A 98 -3.21 3.14 0.33
N ARG A 99 -2.24 3.64 -0.45
CA ARG A 99 -0.96 2.96 -0.72
C ARG A 99 -0.06 2.83 0.50
N ARG A 100 -0.36 3.53 1.60
CA ARG A 100 0.35 3.44 2.88
C ARG A 100 -0.18 2.32 3.76
N HIS A 101 -1.33 1.74 3.42
CA HIS A 101 -1.93 0.67 4.22
C HIS A 101 -1.02 -0.55 4.29
N VAL A 102 -0.68 -0.95 5.52
CA VAL A 102 0.26 -2.03 5.86
C VAL A 102 -0.53 -3.30 6.20
N ARG A 103 -0.14 -4.44 5.58
CA ARG A 103 -0.62 -5.76 5.99
C ARG A 103 0.42 -6.44 6.89
N PRO A 104 -0.01 -7.37 7.78
CA PRO A 104 0.92 -8.13 8.61
C PRO A 104 2.01 -8.88 7.83
N ASP A 105 1.70 -9.33 6.61
CA ASP A 105 2.65 -10.03 5.74
C ASP A 105 3.72 -9.10 5.13
N ASP A 106 3.47 -7.78 5.12
CA ASP A 106 4.42 -6.77 4.66
C ASP A 106 5.43 -6.38 5.77
N CYS A 107 5.27 -6.93 6.98
CA CYS A 107 6.07 -6.63 8.16
C CYS A 107 7.23 -7.63 8.32
N ARG A 108 8.42 -7.10 8.55
CA ARG A 108 9.66 -7.86 8.78
C ARG A 108 10.28 -7.48 10.11
N GLN A 109 10.93 -8.44 10.75
CA GLN A 109 11.74 -8.21 11.93
C GLN A 109 13.20 -8.28 11.52
N GLU A 110 13.95 -7.21 11.76
CA GLU A 110 15.33 -7.07 11.34
C GLU A 110 16.19 -6.54 12.50
N TRP A 111 17.49 -6.50 12.29
CA TRP A 111 18.43 -5.83 13.17
C TRP A 111 19.10 -4.72 12.40
N TRP A 112 19.07 -3.51 12.93
CA TRP A 112 19.68 -2.35 12.32
C TRP A 112 20.76 -1.75 13.21
N ARG A 113 21.65 -0.96 12.62
CA ARG A 113 22.58 -0.08 13.32
C ARG A 113 22.55 1.31 12.71
N THR A 114 22.85 2.30 13.54
CA THR A 114 22.97 3.69 13.12
C THR A 114 24.39 3.95 12.61
N VAL A 115 24.51 4.45 11.38
CA VAL A 115 25.80 4.84 10.78
C VAL A 115 25.73 6.33 10.42
N PRO A 116 26.71 7.16 10.84
CA PRO A 116 26.75 8.55 10.42
C PRO A 116 27.00 8.65 8.92
N VAL A 117 26.26 9.52 8.24
CA VAL A 117 26.47 9.81 6.82
C VAL A 117 27.72 10.68 6.69
N SER A 118 28.69 10.25 5.88
CA SER A 118 29.93 11.00 5.69
C SER A 118 29.65 12.31 4.94
N GLY A 119 30.12 13.43 5.48
CA GLY A 119 29.99 14.75 4.87
C GLY A 119 28.89 15.64 5.46
N GLU A 120 27.95 15.08 6.22
CA GLU A 120 26.85 15.85 6.84
C GLU A 120 26.76 15.64 8.36
N PRO A 121 27.24 16.60 9.17
CA PRO A 121 27.17 16.51 10.62
C PRO A 121 25.73 16.37 11.12
N GLY A 122 25.44 15.30 11.86
CA GLY A 122 24.13 15.06 12.48
C GLY A 122 23.17 14.19 11.66
N VAL A 123 23.51 13.84 10.43
CA VAL A 123 22.70 12.93 9.60
C VAL A 123 23.12 11.49 9.84
N ILE A 124 22.13 10.65 10.14
CA ILE A 124 22.32 9.22 10.40
C ILE A 124 21.53 8.39 9.40
N SER A 125 22.13 7.30 8.96
CA SER A 125 21.50 6.28 8.14
C SER A 125 21.34 4.99 8.93
N TYR A 126 20.25 4.27 8.67
CA TYR A 126 20.02 2.95 9.24
C TYR A 126 20.50 1.87 8.26
N HIS A 127 21.28 0.92 8.77
CA HIS A 127 21.81 -0.19 7.98
C HIS A 127 21.49 -1.51 8.66
N SER A 128 21.27 -2.57 7.87
CA SER A 128 21.18 -3.93 8.39
C SER A 128 22.43 -4.30 9.20
N ALA A 129 22.22 -5.04 10.28
CA ALA A 129 23.23 -5.46 11.22
C ALA A 129 22.95 -6.89 11.67
N GLU A 130 23.99 -7.58 12.13
CA GLU A 130 23.82 -8.89 12.75
C GLU A 130 23.27 -8.74 14.19
N PRO A 131 22.47 -9.71 14.68
CA PRO A 131 22.03 -9.73 16.07
C PRO A 131 23.21 -9.61 17.04
N HIS A 132 23.05 -8.82 18.09
CA HIS A 132 24.06 -8.58 19.15
C HIS A 132 25.38 -7.94 18.69
N SER A 133 25.51 -7.53 17.42
CA SER A 133 26.66 -6.75 16.97
C SER A 133 26.68 -5.35 17.62
N ARG A 134 27.86 -4.73 17.71
CA ARG A 134 28.03 -3.45 18.40
C ARG A 134 27.14 -2.36 17.78
N GLY A 135 26.24 -1.80 18.60
CA GLY A 135 25.33 -0.74 18.17
C GLY A 135 24.11 -1.24 17.38
N ALA A 136 23.92 -2.56 17.26
CA ALA A 136 22.73 -3.12 16.66
C ALA A 136 21.53 -3.05 17.60
N PHE A 137 20.35 -2.78 17.05
CA PHE A 137 19.08 -2.78 17.75
C PHE A 137 18.01 -3.53 16.94
N PRO A 138 17.07 -4.20 17.62
CA PRO A 138 15.98 -4.87 16.95
C PRO A 138 15.01 -3.84 16.36
N VAL A 139 14.45 -4.15 15.20
CA VAL A 139 13.47 -3.29 14.52
C VAL A 139 12.38 -4.14 13.89
N THR A 140 11.16 -3.62 13.87
CA THR A 140 10.08 -4.13 13.02
C THR A 140 9.83 -3.10 11.94
N VAL A 141 9.85 -3.51 10.67
CA VAL A 141 9.86 -2.61 9.51
C VAL A 141 8.91 -3.10 8.42
N THR A 142 8.38 -2.16 7.65
CA THR A 142 7.70 -2.39 6.38
C THR A 142 8.17 -1.40 5.32
N SER A 143 8.23 -1.83 4.06
CA SER A 143 8.59 -1.04 2.86
C SER A 143 7.41 -0.94 1.89
N VAL A 144 6.18 -1.00 2.41
CA VAL A 144 4.96 -1.16 1.60
C VAL A 144 4.79 -0.08 0.53
N VAL A 145 5.26 1.15 0.80
CA VAL A 145 5.16 2.27 -0.14
C VAL A 145 6.11 2.05 -1.31
N GLU A 146 7.38 1.79 -1.03
CA GLU A 146 8.38 1.47 -2.04
C GLU A 146 7.99 0.23 -2.87
N ASP A 147 7.53 -0.84 -2.21
CA ASP A 147 7.16 -2.08 -2.89
C ASP A 147 5.97 -1.89 -3.84
N ARG A 148 5.02 -1.03 -3.48
CA ARG A 148 3.90 -0.66 -4.36
C ARG A 148 4.37 0.15 -5.56
N GLU A 149 5.25 1.12 -5.37
CA GLU A 149 5.81 1.92 -6.46
C GLU A 149 6.60 1.04 -7.43
N ARG A 150 7.48 0.18 -6.92
CA ARG A 150 8.25 -0.77 -7.72
C ARG A 150 7.35 -1.68 -8.56
N LYS A 151 6.30 -2.25 -7.95
CA LYS A 151 5.33 -3.09 -8.65
C LYS A 151 4.54 -2.32 -9.72
N SER A 152 4.16 -1.07 -9.44
CA SER A 152 3.48 -0.21 -10.40
C SER A 152 4.37 0.05 -11.62
N THR A 153 5.61 0.50 -11.39
CA THR A 153 6.59 0.76 -12.44
C THR A 153 6.87 -0.49 -13.29
N GLN A 154 7.00 -1.65 -12.66
CA GLN A 154 7.19 -2.90 -13.40
C GLN A 154 6.00 -3.21 -14.34
N ARG A 155 4.76 -3.01 -13.88
CA ARG A 155 3.57 -3.21 -14.72
C ARG A 155 3.57 -2.28 -15.93
N TRP A 156 3.95 -1.01 -15.73
CA TRP A 156 4.07 -0.03 -16.81
C TRP A 156 5.11 -0.46 -17.84
N ILE A 157 6.28 -0.94 -17.39
CA ILE A 157 7.32 -1.47 -18.28
C ILE A 157 6.79 -2.68 -19.06
N ASP A 158 6.12 -3.60 -18.38
CA ASP A 158 5.58 -4.81 -19.00
C ASP A 158 4.50 -4.47 -20.05
N GLU A 159 3.63 -3.52 -19.75
CA GLU A 159 2.59 -3.04 -20.67
C GLU A 159 3.19 -2.33 -21.88
N HIS A 160 4.18 -1.46 -21.67
CA HIS A 160 4.92 -0.81 -22.76
C HIS A 160 5.60 -1.84 -23.67
N ASN A 161 6.23 -2.86 -23.08
CA ASN A 161 6.86 -3.94 -23.84
C ASN A 161 5.85 -4.78 -24.64
N LYS A 162 4.68 -5.07 -24.06
CA LYS A 162 3.57 -5.73 -24.76
C LYS A 162 3.07 -4.89 -25.93
N GLY A 163 2.86 -3.59 -25.73
CA GLY A 163 2.44 -2.67 -26.78
C GLY A 163 3.46 -2.58 -27.93
N ARG A 164 4.74 -2.50 -27.59
CA ARG A 164 5.84 -2.53 -28.57
C ARG A 164 5.87 -3.83 -29.38
N ALA A 165 5.69 -4.98 -28.72
CA ALA A 165 5.64 -6.28 -29.38
C ALA A 165 4.41 -6.40 -30.31
N ALA A 166 3.25 -5.93 -29.88
CA ALA A 166 2.03 -5.91 -30.69
C ALA A 166 2.19 -5.02 -31.93
N GLY A 167 2.70 -3.79 -31.77
CA GLY A 167 2.96 -2.89 -32.90
C GLY A 167 3.97 -3.43 -33.91
N PHE A 168 5.02 -4.11 -33.43
CA PHE A 168 5.96 -4.81 -34.30
C PHE A 168 5.27 -5.95 -35.09
N ALA A 169 4.44 -6.76 -34.43
CA ALA A 169 3.70 -7.84 -35.07
C ALA A 169 2.70 -7.32 -36.12
N GLU A 170 2.00 -6.22 -35.84
CA GLU A 170 1.11 -5.57 -36.80
C GLU A 170 1.88 -5.01 -38.01
N GLY A 171 3.01 -4.35 -37.78
CA GLY A 171 3.88 -3.84 -38.83
C GLY A 171 4.44 -4.95 -39.72
N LEU A 172 4.90 -6.06 -39.12
CA LEU A 172 5.36 -7.24 -39.84
C LEU A 172 4.24 -7.86 -40.69
N ASN A 173 3.04 -8.02 -40.11
CA ASN A 173 1.88 -8.53 -40.84
C ASN A 173 1.48 -7.62 -42.01
N TRP A 174 1.54 -6.30 -41.83
CA TRP A 174 1.29 -5.36 -42.91
C TRP A 174 2.33 -5.51 -44.03
N ALA A 175 3.63 -5.58 -43.67
CA ALA A 175 4.71 -5.72 -44.64
C ALA A 175 4.59 -7.01 -45.45
N LEU A 176 4.28 -8.13 -44.79
CA LEU A 176 4.03 -9.42 -45.45
C LEU A 176 2.86 -9.33 -46.44
N ARG A 177 1.74 -8.71 -46.04
CA ARG A 177 0.58 -8.52 -46.94
C ARG A 177 0.90 -7.63 -48.15
N GLN A 178 1.79 -6.64 -48.01
CA GLN A 178 2.24 -5.85 -49.15
C GLN A 178 3.17 -6.66 -50.05
N LEU A 179 4.07 -7.45 -49.48
CA LEU A 179 4.97 -8.33 -50.24
C LEU A 179 4.20 -9.40 -51.00
N ASP A 180 3.19 -10.03 -50.40
CA ASP A 180 2.31 -11.00 -51.08
C ASP A 180 1.65 -10.43 -52.33
N ARG A 181 1.37 -9.12 -52.35
CA ARG A 181 0.78 -8.43 -53.50
C ARG A 181 1.78 -8.07 -54.59
N ILE A 182 3.05 -7.88 -54.24
CA ILE A 182 4.10 -7.38 -55.14
C ILE A 182 4.96 -8.55 -55.65
N ASN A 183 5.36 -9.44 -54.76
CA ASN A 183 6.19 -10.62 -54.99
C ASN A 183 6.05 -11.61 -53.81
N ALA A 184 5.22 -12.64 -53.99
CA ALA A 184 4.91 -13.63 -52.95
C ALA A 184 6.15 -14.37 -52.42
N ASP A 185 7.12 -14.68 -53.28
CA ASP A 185 8.34 -15.38 -52.88
C ASP A 185 9.18 -14.56 -51.88
N ALA A 186 9.12 -13.22 -51.97
CA ALA A 186 9.80 -12.32 -51.04
C ALA A 186 9.13 -12.28 -49.65
N GLY A 187 7.80 -12.52 -49.58
CA GLY A 187 7.07 -12.65 -48.32
C GLY A 187 7.46 -13.90 -47.54
N ASP A 188 7.54 -15.03 -48.23
CA ASP A 188 7.97 -16.32 -47.65
C ASP A 188 9.42 -16.27 -47.15
N GLU A 189 10.32 -15.62 -47.90
CA GLU A 189 11.72 -15.43 -47.51
C GLU A 189 11.88 -14.56 -46.26
N LEU A 190 11.09 -13.47 -46.13
CA LEU A 190 11.09 -12.61 -44.94
C LEU A 190 10.64 -13.39 -43.69
N LEU A 191 9.56 -14.18 -43.81
CA LEU A 191 9.06 -15.05 -42.74
C LEU A 191 10.09 -16.10 -42.31
N ARG A 192 10.81 -16.69 -43.27
CA ARG A 192 11.88 -17.66 -43.00
C ARG A 192 13.01 -17.03 -42.19
N GLN A 193 13.51 -15.87 -42.63
CA GLN A 193 14.60 -15.16 -41.94
C GLN A 193 14.22 -14.75 -40.51
N TYR A 194 12.99 -14.26 -40.31
CA TYR A 194 12.49 -13.91 -38.98
C TYR A 194 12.45 -15.13 -38.04
N ARG A 195 11.93 -16.27 -38.52
CA ARG A 195 11.87 -17.52 -37.74
C ARG A 195 13.26 -18.08 -37.41
N GLU A 196 14.23 -17.92 -38.31
CA GLU A 196 15.62 -18.33 -38.07
C GLU A 196 16.32 -17.45 -37.04
N GLN A 197 16.04 -16.14 -37.01
CA GLN A 197 16.55 -15.24 -35.97
C GLN A 197 15.91 -15.48 -34.61
N ASP A 198 14.59 -15.68 -34.55
CA ASP A 198 13.88 -15.95 -33.28
C ASP A 198 14.38 -17.24 -32.60
N LYS A 199 14.70 -18.27 -33.40
CA LYS A 199 15.35 -19.50 -32.90
C LYS A 199 16.73 -19.25 -32.30
N LYS A 200 17.53 -18.33 -32.85
CA LYS A 200 18.85 -17.99 -32.31
C LYS A 200 18.74 -17.22 -30.99
N GLY A 201 17.75 -16.33 -30.86
CA GLY A 201 17.51 -15.53 -29.64
C GLY A 201 17.04 -16.33 -28.42
N ARG A 202 16.46 -17.52 -28.59
CA ARG A 202 16.03 -18.41 -27.48
C ARG A 202 17.13 -19.30 -26.89
N THR A 203 18.35 -19.24 -27.43
CA THR A 203 19.48 -20.11 -27.03
C THR A 203 20.53 -19.40 -26.16
N VAL A 204 20.22 -18.20 -25.67
CA VAL A 204 21.06 -17.41 -24.75
C VAL A 204 20.33 -17.21 -23.44
#